data_AF-A0A533RYS8-F1
#
_entry.id   AF-A0A533RYS8-F1
#
_cell.length_a   1.000
_cell.length_b   1.000
_cell.length_c   1.000
_cell.angle_alpha   90.00
_cell.angle_beta   90.00
_cell.angle_gamma   90.00
#
_symmetry.space_group_name_H-M   'P 1'
#
loop_
_entity.id
_entity.type
_entity.pdbx_description
1 polymer ?
#
loop_
_entity_poly.entity_id
_entity_poly.type
_entity_poly.pdbx_seq_one_letter_code
_entity_poly.pdbx_strand_id
1 'polypeptide(L)'
;MFGFGKKESYEESIRGALAEGLPRKAASIARKAFTNKKTEEHVLAWIASSMYEREISSAFDLLEIFVDRFPNSLHLPRVYLADILCRASRFDHATDLARYYLRLAKDSDVFPTLSTNRILQEGVSRSFLLLTSAYTTLGARSYSKRLLQYGLSYELADRWKEIIKNELLQLDSEVKQIQHADFDKKWELFFNSGAGANELYQKCNDEGFPRMAKRVDLLETNFRFNSSFKANTDEVLLLVIETPSKEFLLC
;
A
#
# COMPACT_ATOMS: atom_id res chain seq x y z
N MET A 1 39.88 15.31 -30.41
CA MET A 1 39.99 14.33 -29.30
C MET A 1 38.85 14.64 -28.34
N PHE A 2 37.67 14.03 -28.55
CA PHE A 2 36.50 14.28 -27.71
C PHE A 2 36.70 13.52 -26.40
N GLY A 3 36.94 14.25 -25.31
CA GLY A 3 36.97 13.69 -23.97
C GLY A 3 35.60 13.14 -23.63
N PHE A 4 35.42 11.83 -23.74
CA PHE A 4 34.31 11.12 -23.12
C PHE A 4 34.49 11.19 -21.61
N GLY A 5 34.07 12.30 -21.00
CA GLY A 5 33.90 12.36 -19.55
C GLY A 5 32.92 11.27 -19.16
N LYS A 6 33.32 10.38 -18.24
CA LYS A 6 32.41 9.40 -17.63
C LYS A 6 31.20 10.17 -17.11
N LYS A 7 30.03 9.85 -17.63
CA LYS A 7 28.77 10.39 -17.12
C LYS A 7 28.60 9.81 -15.72
N GLU A 8 28.88 10.60 -14.68
CA GLU A 8 28.69 10.15 -13.30
C GLU A 8 27.25 9.66 -13.12
N SER A 9 27.10 8.40 -12.69
CA SER A 9 25.79 7.85 -12.37
C SER A 9 25.29 8.46 -11.06
N TYR A 10 24.01 8.85 -11.01
CA TYR A 10 23.39 9.27 -9.76
C TYR A 10 23.52 8.20 -8.68
N GLU A 11 23.47 6.92 -9.05
CA GLU A 11 23.63 5.81 -8.12
C GLU A 11 25.01 5.79 -7.48
N GLU A 12 26.08 5.94 -8.28
CA GLU A 12 27.46 5.97 -7.79
C GLU A 12 27.67 7.16 -6.85
N SER A 13 27.16 8.32 -7.23
CA SER A 13 27.26 9.55 -6.43
C SER A 13 26.54 9.44 -5.09
N ILE A 14 25.35 8.82 -5.08
CA ILE A 14 24.58 8.58 -3.86
C ILE A 14 25.28 7.53 -2.99
N ARG A 15 25.75 6.42 -3.56
CA ARG A 15 26.50 5.39 -2.83
C ARG A 15 27.75 5.99 -2.17
N GLY A 16 28.50 6.81 -2.90
CA GLY A 16 29.66 7.53 -2.36
C GLY A 16 29.29 8.42 -1.17
N ALA A 17 28.26 9.27 -1.32
CA ALA A 17 27.81 10.13 -0.23
C ALA A 17 27.32 9.35 1.00
N LEU A 18 26.64 8.22 0.80
CA LEU A 18 26.19 7.35 1.90
C LEU A 18 27.37 6.65 2.59
N ALA A 19 28.36 6.17 1.83
CA ALA A 19 29.56 5.55 2.37
C ALA A 19 30.42 6.54 3.18
N GLU A 20 30.45 7.82 2.77
CA GLU A 20 31.10 8.92 3.49
C GLU A 20 30.30 9.40 4.73
N GLY A 21 29.11 8.85 4.99
CA GLY A 21 28.27 9.31 6.11
C GLY A 21 27.68 10.70 5.90
N LEU A 22 27.42 11.10 4.64
CA LEU A 22 26.92 12.42 4.26
C LEU A 22 25.45 12.36 3.76
N PRO A 23 24.46 12.13 4.66
CA PRO A 23 23.06 11.94 4.25
C PRO A 23 22.45 13.19 3.60
N ARG A 24 22.87 14.40 4.00
CA ARG A 24 22.42 15.65 3.38
C ARG A 24 22.90 15.78 1.92
N LYS A 25 24.12 15.32 1.63
CA LYS A 25 24.68 15.28 0.27
C LYS A 25 23.93 14.27 -0.58
N ALA A 26 23.67 13.08 -0.03
CA ALA A 26 22.86 12.05 -0.69
C ALA A 26 21.45 12.57 -1.04
N ALA A 27 20.76 13.22 -0.10
CA ALA A 27 19.45 13.83 -0.33
C ALA A 27 19.48 14.92 -1.41
N SER A 28 20.51 15.78 -1.41
CA SER A 28 20.68 16.81 -2.45
C SER A 28 20.86 16.20 -3.85
N ILE A 29 21.67 15.15 -3.97
CA ILE A 29 21.89 14.44 -5.24
C ILE A 29 20.59 13.75 -5.69
N ALA A 30 19.88 13.10 -4.77
CA ALA A 30 18.60 12.45 -5.05
C ALA A 30 17.58 13.46 -5.63
N ARG A 31 17.43 14.64 -5.01
CA ARG A 31 16.56 15.71 -5.53
C ARG A 31 16.95 16.15 -6.94
N LYS A 32 18.25 16.33 -7.21
CA LYS A 32 18.73 16.64 -8.57
C LYS A 32 18.32 15.56 -9.58
N ALA A 33 18.41 14.28 -9.21
CA ALA A 33 17.97 13.18 -10.06
C ALA A 33 16.48 13.27 -10.40
N PHE A 34 15.64 13.58 -9.41
CA PHE A 34 14.18 13.73 -9.60
C PHE A 34 13.80 14.95 -10.46
N THR A 35 14.55 16.06 -10.39
CA THR A 35 14.34 17.21 -11.28
C THR A 35 14.73 16.94 -12.73
N ASN A 36 15.59 15.96 -12.99
CA ASN A 36 15.97 15.58 -14.33
C ASN A 36 14.89 14.69 -14.98
N LYS A 37 14.17 15.25 -15.96
CA LYS A 37 13.12 14.56 -16.72
C LYS A 37 13.62 13.35 -17.52
N LYS A 38 14.94 13.27 -17.80
CA LYS A 38 15.56 12.15 -18.53
C LYS A 38 16.00 11.01 -17.61
N THR A 39 15.90 11.14 -16.29
CA THR A 39 16.23 10.04 -15.38
C THR A 39 15.18 8.95 -15.52
N GLU A 40 15.64 7.71 -15.69
CA GLU A 40 14.81 6.53 -15.90
C GLU A 40 14.08 6.12 -14.62
N GLU A 41 12.91 5.49 -14.78
CA GLU A 41 12.03 5.08 -13.66
C GLU A 41 12.76 4.21 -12.64
N HIS A 42 13.43 3.13 -13.09
CA HIS A 42 14.10 2.20 -12.18
C HIS A 42 15.22 2.87 -11.37
N VAL A 43 15.91 3.85 -11.93
CA VAL A 43 16.93 4.64 -11.23
C VAL A 43 16.26 5.49 -10.14
N LEU A 44 15.18 6.20 -10.47
CA LEU A 44 14.43 7.00 -9.49
C LEU A 44 13.82 6.13 -8.38
N ALA A 45 13.36 4.93 -8.74
CA ALA A 45 12.86 3.95 -7.79
C ALA A 45 13.96 3.50 -6.82
N TRP A 46 15.15 3.18 -7.33
CA TRP A 46 16.31 2.82 -6.51
C TRP A 46 16.71 3.98 -5.58
N ILE A 47 16.74 5.20 -6.10
CA ILE A 47 17.10 6.40 -5.33
C ILE A 47 16.13 6.61 -4.16
N ALA A 48 14.82 6.64 -4.43
CA ALA A 48 13.81 6.87 -3.39
C ALA A 48 13.79 5.74 -2.36
N SER A 49 13.90 4.49 -2.82
CA SER A 49 14.00 3.31 -1.95
C SER A 49 15.25 3.37 -1.06
N SER A 50 16.39 3.79 -1.61
CA SER A 50 17.63 3.94 -0.84
C SER A 50 17.52 5.02 0.24
N MET A 51 16.83 6.14 -0.03
CA MET A 51 16.60 7.17 0.99
C MET A 51 15.73 6.64 2.13
N TYR A 52 14.71 5.85 1.80
CA TYR A 52 13.84 5.19 2.76
C TYR A 52 14.61 4.17 3.62
N GLU A 53 15.33 3.23 3.01
CA GLU A 53 16.07 2.17 3.70
C GLU A 53 17.21 2.70 4.59
N ARG A 54 17.75 3.87 4.26
CA ARG A 54 18.77 4.57 5.06
C ARG A 54 18.19 5.57 6.06
N GLU A 55 16.87 5.60 6.21
CA GLU A 55 16.15 6.47 7.14
C GLU A 55 16.46 7.97 6.96
N ILE A 56 16.71 8.40 5.72
CA ILE A 56 16.98 9.80 5.37
C ILE A 56 15.64 10.54 5.24
N SER A 57 15.03 10.83 6.38
CA SER A 57 13.69 11.44 6.49
C SER A 57 13.52 12.73 5.70
N SER A 58 14.59 13.54 5.60
CA SER A 58 14.62 14.77 4.80
C SER A 58 14.43 14.58 3.29
N ALA A 59 14.35 13.34 2.81
CA ALA A 59 14.12 12.97 1.41
C ALA A 59 12.94 12.01 1.22
N PHE A 60 12.09 11.80 2.23
CA PHE A 60 10.92 10.92 2.12
C PHE A 60 9.84 11.45 1.16
N ASP A 61 9.78 12.75 0.93
CA ASP A 61 8.92 13.38 -0.09
C ASP A 61 9.20 12.85 -1.51
N LEU A 62 10.40 12.32 -1.77
CA LEU A 62 10.73 11.70 -3.05
C LEU A 62 9.88 10.46 -3.35
N LEU A 63 9.34 9.79 -2.34
CA LEU A 63 8.43 8.67 -2.53
C LEU A 63 7.09 9.12 -3.12
N GLU A 64 6.54 10.24 -2.63
CA GLU A 64 5.33 10.86 -3.17
C GLU A 64 5.57 11.31 -4.62
N ILE A 65 6.66 12.05 -4.86
CA ILE A 65 7.02 12.49 -6.22
C ILE A 65 7.19 11.30 -7.17
N PHE A 66 7.74 10.17 -6.70
CA PHE A 66 7.85 8.97 -7.50
C PHE A 66 6.48 8.37 -7.84
N VAL A 67 5.60 8.20 -6.85
CA VAL A 67 4.26 7.62 -7.03
C VAL A 67 3.42 8.47 -7.99
N ASP A 68 3.49 9.80 -7.87
CA ASP A 68 2.78 10.73 -8.76
C ASP A 68 3.31 10.67 -10.19
N ARG A 69 4.63 10.56 -10.36
CA ARG A 69 5.27 10.51 -11.68
C ARG A 69 5.09 9.16 -12.37
N PHE A 70 5.04 8.06 -11.62
CA PHE A 70 4.93 6.69 -12.13
C PHE A 70 3.79 5.93 -11.44
N PRO A 71 2.52 6.30 -11.71
CA PRO A 71 1.36 5.78 -11.00
C PRO A 71 1.12 4.28 -11.23
N ASN A 72 1.73 3.68 -12.26
CA ASN A 72 1.60 2.25 -12.57
C ASN A 72 2.88 1.46 -12.29
N SER A 73 3.84 2.07 -11.59
CA SER A 73 5.09 1.42 -11.21
C SER A 73 4.87 0.28 -10.21
N LEU A 74 5.54 -0.86 -10.43
CA LEU A 74 5.64 -1.99 -9.50
C LEU A 74 6.93 -1.97 -8.66
N HIS A 75 7.61 -0.83 -8.58
CA HIS A 75 8.72 -0.66 -7.66
C HIS A 75 8.25 -0.34 -6.23
N LEU A 76 9.15 -0.55 -5.26
CA LEU A 76 8.89 -0.39 -3.83
C LEU A 76 8.48 1.01 -3.32
N PRO A 77 8.74 2.15 -3.99
CA PRO A 77 8.41 3.46 -3.45
C PRO A 77 6.96 3.63 -2.98
N ARG A 78 5.96 3.07 -3.69
CA ARG A 78 4.55 3.12 -3.26
C ARG A 78 4.34 2.42 -1.91
N VAL A 79 4.92 1.23 -1.75
CA VAL A 79 4.80 0.43 -0.54
C VAL A 79 5.53 1.10 0.63
N TYR A 80 6.66 1.74 0.36
CA TYR A 80 7.41 2.50 1.37
C TYR A 80 6.70 3.78 1.79
N LEU A 81 6.04 4.46 0.85
CA LEU A 81 5.16 5.58 1.17
C LEU A 81 3.99 5.13 2.05
N ALA A 82 3.35 4.01 1.69
CA ALA A 82 2.28 3.42 2.49
C ALA A 82 2.74 3.10 3.92
N ASP A 83 3.96 2.58 4.09
CA ASP A 83 4.53 2.33 5.41
C ASP A 83 4.78 3.60 6.22
N ILE A 84 5.35 4.66 5.62
CA ILE A 84 5.54 5.95 6.31
C ILE A 84 4.20 6.51 6.76
N LEU A 85 3.18 6.45 5.90
CA LEU A 85 1.84 6.92 6.22
C LEU A 85 1.23 6.10 7.36
N CYS A 86 1.42 4.79 7.37
CA CYS A 86 0.97 3.93 8.47
C CYS A 86 1.65 4.30 9.79
N ARG A 87 2.98 4.50 9.81
CA ARG A 87 3.72 4.97 11.00
C ARG A 87 3.27 6.35 11.49
N ALA A 88 2.77 7.20 10.59
CA ALA A 88 2.18 8.50 10.91
C ALA A 88 0.67 8.43 11.22
N SER A 89 0.12 7.24 11.46
CA SER A 89 -1.30 7.00 11.73
C SER A 89 -2.26 7.44 10.62
N ARG A 90 -1.75 7.66 9.40
CA ARG A 90 -2.56 7.92 8.19
C ARG A 90 -2.99 6.61 7.53
N PHE A 91 -3.63 5.75 8.31
CA PHE A 91 -3.96 4.38 7.94
C PHE A 91 -4.84 4.28 6.68
N ASP A 92 -5.78 5.20 6.50
CA ASP A 92 -6.66 5.24 5.32
C ASP A 92 -5.86 5.38 4.01
N HIS A 93 -4.86 6.26 4.00
CA HIS A 93 -3.99 6.47 2.84
C HIS A 93 -3.01 5.31 2.65
N ALA A 94 -2.46 4.77 3.74
CA ALA A 94 -1.57 3.62 3.70
C ALA A 94 -2.26 2.38 3.09
N THR A 95 -3.47 2.08 3.57
CA THR A 95 -4.30 0.99 3.06
C THR A 95 -4.62 1.16 1.58
N ASP A 96 -4.93 2.38 1.13
CA ASP A 96 -5.23 2.63 -0.28
C ASP A 96 -4.02 2.45 -1.21
N LEU A 97 -2.84 2.96 -0.82
CA LEU A 97 -1.60 2.76 -1.60
C LEU A 97 -1.18 1.28 -1.65
N ALA A 98 -1.32 0.56 -0.53
CA ALA A 98 -1.06 -0.88 -0.47
C ALA A 98 -2.01 -1.66 -1.39
N ARG A 99 -3.30 -1.30 -1.38
CA ARG A 99 -4.30 -1.88 -2.28
C ARG A 99 -3.95 -1.64 -3.74
N TYR A 100 -3.58 -0.40 -4.09
CA TYR A 100 -3.18 -0.05 -5.45
C TYR A 100 -1.97 -0.87 -5.91
N TYR A 101 -0.97 -1.06 -5.05
CA TYR A 101 0.19 -1.89 -5.37
C TYR A 101 -0.20 -3.36 -5.63
N LEU A 102 -1.05 -3.95 -4.77
CA LEU A 102 -1.54 -5.32 -4.95
C LEU A 102 -2.38 -5.47 -6.22
N ARG A 103 -3.19 -4.45 -6.58
CA ARG A 103 -3.93 -4.44 -7.84
C ARG A 103 -2.99 -4.44 -9.05
N LEU A 104 -1.98 -3.57 -9.08
CA LEU A 104 -0.98 -3.59 -10.15
C LEU A 104 -0.27 -4.95 -10.26
N ALA A 105 0.03 -5.58 -9.12
CA ALA A 105 0.68 -6.90 -9.11
C ALA A 105 -0.25 -7.98 -9.67
N LYS A 106 -1.56 -7.90 -9.40
CA LYS A 106 -2.59 -8.75 -10.00
C LYS A 106 -2.65 -8.57 -11.51
N ASP A 107 -2.79 -7.31 -11.94
CA ASP A 107 -2.99 -6.96 -13.35
C ASP A 107 -1.75 -7.27 -14.20
N SER A 108 -0.57 -7.30 -13.58
CA SER A 108 0.70 -7.67 -14.23
C SER A 108 1.03 -9.17 -14.11
N ASP A 109 0.11 -9.99 -13.60
CA ASP A 109 0.26 -11.43 -13.40
C ASP A 109 1.54 -11.83 -12.63
N VAL A 110 1.87 -11.07 -11.58
CA VAL A 110 3.10 -11.26 -10.80
C VAL A 110 2.96 -12.40 -9.78
N PHE A 111 1.75 -12.64 -9.25
CA PHE A 111 1.51 -13.59 -8.17
C PHE A 111 2.07 -15.00 -8.42
N PRO A 112 1.92 -15.61 -9.61
CA PRO A 112 2.47 -16.94 -9.89
C PRO A 112 4.00 -17.02 -9.87
N THR A 113 4.70 -15.89 -10.04
CA THR A 113 6.16 -15.84 -10.20
C THR A 113 6.86 -15.04 -9.09
N LEU A 114 6.17 -14.72 -7.99
CA LEU A 114 6.68 -13.88 -6.90
C LEU A 114 8.05 -14.31 -6.36
N SER A 115 8.29 -15.62 -6.21
CA SER A 115 9.54 -16.16 -5.67
C SER A 115 10.77 -15.86 -6.55
N THR A 116 10.57 -15.53 -7.83
CA THR A 116 11.65 -15.24 -8.77
C THR A 116 12.17 -13.80 -8.68
N ASN A 117 11.38 -12.89 -8.09
CA ASN A 117 11.72 -11.49 -7.99
C ASN A 117 11.56 -10.99 -6.55
N ARG A 118 12.68 -10.90 -5.84
CA ARG A 118 12.71 -10.47 -4.42
C ARG A 118 12.13 -9.07 -4.19
N ILE A 119 12.26 -8.16 -5.14
CA ILE A 119 11.72 -6.79 -5.01
C ILE A 119 10.18 -6.85 -5.03
N LEU A 120 9.61 -7.60 -5.99
CA LEU A 120 8.16 -7.78 -6.07
C LEU A 120 7.63 -8.58 -4.88
N GLN A 121 8.36 -9.63 -4.48
CA GLN A 121 8.05 -10.43 -3.30
C GLN A 121 7.96 -9.57 -2.05
N GLU A 122 8.97 -8.74 -1.78
CA GLU A 122 8.99 -7.80 -0.66
C GLU A 122 7.80 -6.82 -0.71
N GLY A 123 7.57 -6.21 -1.88
CA GLY A 123 6.48 -5.24 -2.06
C GLY A 123 5.10 -5.84 -1.81
N VAL A 124 4.82 -7.03 -2.35
CA VAL A 124 3.55 -7.73 -2.16
C VAL A 124 3.39 -8.17 -0.70
N SER A 125 4.45 -8.75 -0.12
CA SER A 125 4.44 -9.26 1.26
C SER A 125 4.08 -8.16 2.26
N ARG A 126 4.72 -7.00 2.12
CA ARG A 126 4.46 -5.84 2.97
C ARG A 126 3.10 -5.20 2.69
N SER A 127 2.66 -5.17 1.44
CA SER A 127 1.37 -4.57 1.07
C SER A 127 0.19 -5.32 1.70
N PHE A 128 0.24 -6.65 1.83
CA PHE A 128 -0.82 -7.38 2.53
C PHE A 128 -1.00 -6.95 3.99
N LEU A 129 0.09 -6.64 4.70
CA LEU A 129 0.02 -6.13 6.06
C LEU A 129 -0.49 -4.68 6.12
N LEU A 130 0.02 -3.81 5.24
CA LEU A 130 -0.41 -2.39 5.21
C LEU A 130 -1.87 -2.23 4.75
N LEU A 131 -2.36 -3.14 3.93
CA LEU A 131 -3.75 -3.19 3.49
C LEU A 131 -4.73 -3.30 4.66
N THR A 132 -4.36 -4.01 5.74
CA THR A 132 -5.27 -4.21 6.88
C THR A 132 -5.31 -3.05 7.86
N SER A 133 -4.41 -2.07 7.75
CA SER A 133 -4.26 -1.00 8.76
C SER A 133 -5.56 -0.23 9.03
N ALA A 134 -6.26 0.23 7.98
CA ALA A 134 -7.53 0.94 8.14
C ALA A 134 -8.65 -0.01 8.62
N TYR A 135 -8.73 -1.23 8.07
CA TYR A 135 -9.75 -2.21 8.44
C TYR A 135 -9.67 -2.59 9.92
N THR A 136 -8.49 -2.94 10.42
CA THR A 136 -8.29 -3.30 11.83
C THR A 136 -8.61 -2.12 12.75
N THR A 137 -8.17 -0.92 12.39
CA THR A 137 -8.43 0.31 13.16
C THR A 137 -9.93 0.60 13.26
N LEU A 138 -10.66 0.48 12.15
CA LEU A 138 -12.11 0.69 12.08
C LEU A 138 -12.95 -0.48 12.66
N GLY A 139 -12.30 -1.55 13.11
CA GLY A 139 -12.92 -2.67 13.80
C GLY A 139 -13.22 -3.91 12.95
N ALA A 140 -12.83 -3.94 11.67
CA ALA A 140 -13.06 -5.06 10.74
C ALA A 140 -12.00 -6.16 10.87
N ARG A 141 -11.82 -6.72 12.07
CA ARG A 141 -10.73 -7.65 12.40
C ARG A 141 -10.85 -8.99 11.69
N SER A 142 -12.05 -9.55 11.59
CA SER A 142 -12.33 -10.80 10.86
C SER A 142 -12.03 -10.65 9.38
N TYR A 143 -12.34 -9.50 8.80
CA TYR A 143 -11.98 -9.18 7.42
C TYR A 143 -10.46 -9.05 7.27
N SER A 144 -9.78 -8.27 8.13
CA SER A 144 -8.30 -8.19 8.15
C SER A 144 -7.65 -9.57 8.23
N LYS A 145 -8.17 -10.47 9.08
CA LYS A 145 -7.69 -11.85 9.21
C LYS A 145 -7.79 -12.60 7.88
N ARG A 146 -8.94 -12.54 7.20
CA ARG A 146 -9.12 -13.19 5.88
C ARG A 146 -8.13 -12.66 4.84
N LEU A 147 -7.87 -11.35 4.83
CA LEU A 147 -6.91 -10.74 3.90
C LEU A 147 -5.47 -11.21 4.15
N LEU A 148 -5.06 -11.29 5.41
CA LEU A 148 -3.74 -11.79 5.78
C LEU A 148 -3.59 -13.28 5.46
N GLN A 149 -4.62 -14.08 5.71
CA GLN A 149 -4.64 -15.50 5.32
C GLN A 149 -4.58 -15.67 3.80
N TYR A 150 -5.28 -14.83 3.05
CA TYR A 150 -5.18 -14.79 1.59
C TYR A 150 -3.76 -14.41 1.14
N GLY A 151 -3.13 -13.42 1.78
CA GLY A 151 -1.73 -13.09 1.54
C GLY A 151 -0.78 -14.27 1.76
N LEU A 152 -0.98 -15.05 2.83
CA LEU A 152 -0.19 -16.26 3.13
C LEU A 152 -0.38 -17.41 2.12
N SER A 153 -1.38 -17.35 1.24
CA SER A 153 -1.52 -18.31 0.14
C SER A 153 -0.50 -18.09 -0.98
N TYR A 154 0.21 -16.94 -0.98
CA TYR A 154 1.25 -16.61 -1.93
C TYR A 154 2.65 -16.86 -1.38
N GLU A 155 3.63 -16.94 -2.29
CA GLU A 155 5.04 -17.04 -1.93
C GLU A 155 5.62 -15.71 -1.43
N LEU A 156 5.20 -15.31 -0.23
CA LEU A 156 5.72 -14.14 0.48
C LEU A 156 7.14 -14.37 1.00
N ALA A 157 7.88 -13.29 1.27
CA ALA A 157 9.20 -13.38 1.90
C ALA A 157 9.07 -13.85 3.36
N ASP A 158 9.97 -14.72 3.81
CA ASP A 158 9.84 -15.45 5.08
C ASP A 158 9.67 -14.55 6.30
N ARG A 159 10.44 -13.45 6.35
CA ARG A 159 10.30 -12.44 7.42
C ARG A 159 8.86 -11.94 7.54
N TRP A 160 8.20 -11.66 6.42
CA TRP A 160 6.83 -11.16 6.41
C TRP A 160 5.81 -12.24 6.68
N LYS A 161 6.05 -13.48 6.26
CA LYS A 161 5.21 -14.64 6.65
C LYS A 161 5.12 -14.72 8.18
N GLU A 162 6.24 -14.58 8.89
CA GLU A 162 6.25 -14.61 10.36
C GLU A 162 5.57 -13.40 10.99
N ILE A 163 5.80 -12.19 10.48
CA ILE A 163 5.09 -10.98 10.95
C ILE A 163 3.57 -11.15 10.78
N ILE A 164 3.12 -11.63 9.62
CA ILE A 164 1.70 -11.85 9.33
C ILE A 164 1.10 -12.91 10.25
N LYS A 165 1.82 -14.01 10.51
CA LYS A 165 1.36 -15.05 11.46
C LYS A 165 1.19 -14.47 12.88
N ASN A 166 2.10 -13.62 13.32
CA ASN A 166 1.99 -12.97 14.62
C ASN A 166 0.78 -12.01 14.69
N GLU A 167 0.56 -11.23 13.63
CA GLU A 167 -0.62 -10.37 13.51
C GLU A 167 -1.92 -11.18 13.53
N LEU A 168 -1.97 -12.34 12.85
CA LEU A 168 -3.12 -13.24 12.90
C LEU A 168 -3.42 -13.73 14.33
N LEU A 169 -2.39 -14.08 15.11
CA LEU A 169 -2.55 -14.48 16.51
C LEU A 169 -3.09 -13.32 17.38
N GLN A 170 -2.62 -12.09 17.13
CA GLN A 170 -3.13 -10.91 17.81
C GLN A 170 -4.61 -10.68 17.47
N LEU A 171 -4.97 -10.69 16.19
CA LEU A 171 -6.36 -10.53 15.74
C LEU A 171 -7.29 -11.59 16.35
N ASP A 172 -6.83 -12.84 16.47
CA ASP A 172 -7.57 -13.93 17.10
C ASP A 172 -7.83 -13.72 18.60
N SER A 173 -6.93 -13.02 19.27
CA SER A 173 -7.12 -12.60 20.66
C SER A 173 -8.11 -11.43 20.74
N GLU A 174 -7.96 -10.43 19.88
CA GLU A 174 -8.78 -9.21 19.90
C GLU A 174 -10.26 -9.48 19.56
N VAL A 175 -10.55 -10.33 18.58
CA VAL A 175 -11.93 -10.67 18.18
C VAL A 175 -12.73 -11.31 19.33
N LYS A 176 -12.07 -11.97 20.28
CA LYS A 176 -12.71 -12.58 21.44
C LYS A 176 -13.10 -11.56 22.52
N GLN A 177 -12.59 -10.33 22.44
CA GLN A 177 -12.91 -9.28 23.38
C GLN A 177 -14.24 -8.63 22.99
N ILE A 178 -15.16 -8.51 23.96
CA ILE A 178 -16.54 -8.04 23.75
C ILE A 178 -16.57 -6.69 23.00
N GLN A 179 -15.70 -5.76 23.40
CA GLN A 179 -15.60 -4.41 22.81
C GLN A 179 -15.25 -4.41 21.31
N HIS A 180 -14.57 -5.45 20.82
CA HIS A 180 -14.16 -5.57 19.42
C HIS A 180 -15.14 -6.41 18.60
N ALA A 181 -15.79 -7.39 19.23
CA ALA A 181 -16.72 -8.30 18.58
C ALA A 181 -17.95 -7.60 17.97
N ASP A 182 -18.44 -6.52 18.59
CA ASP A 182 -19.67 -5.87 18.13
C ASP A 182 -19.50 -5.11 16.81
N PHE A 183 -18.40 -4.34 16.67
CA PHE A 183 -18.10 -3.67 15.41
C PHE A 183 -17.63 -4.63 14.33
N ASP A 184 -16.91 -5.69 14.71
CA ASP A 184 -16.51 -6.74 13.78
C ASP A 184 -17.74 -7.40 13.12
N LYS A 185 -18.78 -7.73 13.90
CA LYS A 185 -20.04 -8.26 13.36
C LYS A 185 -20.74 -7.31 12.39
N LYS A 186 -20.68 -6.00 12.61
CA LYS A 186 -21.27 -5.00 11.70
C LYS A 186 -20.54 -4.98 10.36
N TRP A 187 -19.20 -5.03 10.39
CA TRP A 187 -18.39 -5.16 9.19
C TRP A 187 -18.68 -6.47 8.45
N GLU A 188 -18.77 -7.58 9.17
CA GLU A 188 -19.11 -8.87 8.55
C GLU A 188 -20.50 -8.88 7.93
N LEU A 189 -21.50 -8.28 8.58
CA LEU A 189 -22.85 -8.13 8.02
C LEU A 189 -22.80 -7.32 6.72
N PHE A 190 -22.07 -6.21 6.73
CA PHE A 190 -21.89 -5.36 5.55
C PHE A 190 -21.19 -6.10 4.40
N PHE A 191 -20.09 -6.81 4.65
CA PHE A 191 -19.38 -7.54 3.61
C PHE A 191 -20.18 -8.72 3.03
N ASN A 192 -21.15 -9.24 3.77
CA ASN A 192 -22.01 -10.33 3.31
C ASN A 192 -23.22 -9.86 2.49
N SER A 193 -23.81 -8.69 2.80
CA SER A 193 -25.09 -8.27 2.20
C SER A 193 -25.24 -6.78 1.92
N GLY A 194 -24.24 -5.96 2.23
CA GLY A 194 -24.33 -4.50 2.18
C GLY A 194 -25.11 -3.88 3.35
N ALA A 195 -25.71 -4.68 4.24
CA ALA A 195 -26.48 -4.16 5.35
C ALA A 195 -25.60 -3.42 6.38
N GLY A 196 -26.12 -2.33 6.97
CA GLY A 196 -25.40 -1.51 7.94
C GLY A 196 -24.43 -0.48 7.35
N ALA A 197 -24.38 -0.33 6.02
CA ALA A 197 -23.46 0.57 5.33
C ALA A 197 -23.51 2.03 5.82
N ASN A 198 -24.69 2.59 6.07
CA ASN A 198 -24.82 3.99 6.54
C ASN A 198 -24.08 4.22 7.86
N GLU A 199 -24.16 3.27 8.80
CA GLU A 199 -23.48 3.36 10.08
C GLU A 199 -21.96 3.29 9.91
N LEU A 200 -21.48 2.35 9.08
CA LEU A 200 -20.05 2.19 8.80
C LEU A 200 -19.48 3.38 8.02
N TYR A 201 -20.23 3.93 7.07
CA TYR A 201 -19.89 5.13 6.32
C TYR A 201 -19.70 6.32 7.27
N GLN A 202 -20.66 6.55 8.17
CA GLN A 202 -20.58 7.63 9.15
C GLN A 202 -19.37 7.45 10.08
N LYS A 203 -19.17 6.25 10.61
CA LYS A 203 -18.00 5.92 11.44
C LYS A 203 -16.68 6.21 10.72
N CYS A 204 -16.56 5.82 9.45
CA CYS A 204 -15.36 6.09 8.67
C CYS A 204 -15.10 7.60 8.56
N ASN A 205 -16.12 8.41 8.30
CA ASN A 205 -15.95 9.86 8.24
C ASN A 205 -15.59 10.47 9.61
N ASP A 206 -16.27 10.06 10.67
CA ASP A 206 -16.06 10.57 12.03
C ASP A 206 -14.65 10.27 12.55
N GLU A 207 -14.07 9.13 12.17
CA GLU A 207 -12.71 8.73 12.55
C GLU A 207 -11.63 9.19 11.56
N GLY A 208 -12.00 9.93 10.50
CA GLY A 208 -11.03 10.50 9.55
C GLY A 208 -10.54 9.53 8.47
N PHE A 209 -11.38 8.58 8.05
CA PHE A 209 -11.14 7.59 6.99
C PHE A 209 -12.03 7.84 5.74
N PRO A 210 -11.90 8.98 5.05
CA PRO A 210 -12.77 9.34 3.93
C PRO A 210 -12.65 8.41 2.72
N ARG A 211 -11.48 7.80 2.46
CA ARG A 211 -11.32 6.82 1.36
C ARG A 211 -12.06 5.53 1.68
N MET A 212 -11.95 5.05 2.92
CA MET A 212 -12.75 3.91 3.36
C MET A 212 -14.24 4.21 3.37
N ALA A 213 -14.67 5.41 3.81
CA ALA A 213 -16.06 5.83 3.73
C ALA A 213 -16.56 5.76 2.29
N LYS A 214 -15.78 6.29 1.34
CA LYS A 214 -16.13 6.22 -0.08
C LYS A 214 -16.18 4.78 -0.60
N ARG A 215 -15.29 3.91 -0.14
CA ARG A 215 -15.33 2.49 -0.47
C ARG A 215 -16.62 1.83 0.03
N VAL A 216 -17.04 2.09 1.26
CA VAL A 216 -18.29 1.56 1.84
C VAL A 216 -19.50 1.96 0.98
N ASP A 217 -19.60 3.23 0.60
CA ASP A 217 -20.65 3.77 -0.27
C ASP A 217 -20.71 3.04 -1.64
N LEU A 218 -19.56 2.82 -2.27
CA LEU A 218 -19.48 2.14 -3.56
C LEU A 218 -19.78 0.64 -3.47
N LEU A 219 -19.33 -0.02 -2.42
CA LEU A 219 -19.63 -1.44 -2.18
C LEU A 219 -21.12 -1.65 -1.93
N GLU A 220 -21.74 -0.79 -1.12
CA GLU A 220 -23.18 -0.79 -0.86
C GLU A 220 -23.98 -0.65 -2.17
N THR A 221 -23.57 0.29 -3.02
CA THR A 221 -24.16 0.49 -4.35
C THR A 221 -24.05 -0.80 -5.19
N ASN A 222 -22.91 -1.49 -5.15
CA ASN A 222 -22.75 -2.77 -5.85
C ASN A 222 -23.69 -3.86 -5.30
N PHE A 223 -23.88 -3.95 -3.98
CA PHE A 223 -24.86 -4.88 -3.41
C PHE A 223 -26.30 -4.59 -3.86
N ARG A 224 -26.69 -3.30 -3.97
CA ARG A 224 -28.04 -2.91 -4.41
C ARG A 224 -28.34 -3.31 -5.84
N PHE A 225 -27.38 -3.14 -6.75
CA PHE A 225 -27.59 -3.32 -8.19
C PHE A 225 -27.06 -4.65 -8.73
N ASN A 226 -26.31 -5.41 -7.94
CA ASN A 226 -25.79 -6.73 -8.31
C ASN A 226 -25.97 -7.72 -7.14
N SER A 227 -27.08 -8.48 -7.19
CA SER A 227 -27.41 -9.50 -6.18
C SER A 227 -26.41 -10.67 -6.09
N SER A 228 -25.52 -10.81 -7.08
CA SER A 228 -24.44 -11.79 -7.08
C SER A 228 -23.13 -11.26 -6.50
N PHE A 229 -23.03 -9.94 -6.25
CA PHE A 229 -21.84 -9.32 -5.69
C PHE A 229 -21.57 -9.84 -4.27
N LYS A 230 -20.29 -10.12 -4.00
CA LYS A 230 -19.80 -10.52 -2.68
C LYS A 230 -18.48 -9.79 -2.43
N ALA A 231 -18.31 -9.24 -1.23
CA ALA A 231 -17.02 -8.71 -0.82
C ALA A 231 -16.07 -9.86 -0.44
N ASN A 232 -15.49 -10.48 -1.47
CA ASN A 232 -14.54 -11.60 -1.36
C ASN A 232 -13.10 -11.13 -1.63
N THR A 233 -12.18 -12.08 -1.82
CA THR A 233 -10.76 -11.80 -2.12
C THR A 233 -10.54 -11.07 -3.44
N ASP A 234 -11.49 -11.10 -4.38
CA ASP A 234 -11.39 -10.29 -5.61
C ASP A 234 -11.80 -8.84 -5.35
N GLU A 235 -12.79 -8.62 -4.47
CA GLU A 235 -13.23 -7.28 -4.08
C GLU A 235 -12.10 -6.48 -3.43
N VAL A 236 -11.25 -7.10 -2.61
CA VAL A 236 -10.21 -6.37 -1.89
C VAL A 236 -9.23 -5.65 -2.83
N LEU A 237 -9.05 -6.17 -4.04
CA LEU A 237 -8.16 -5.61 -5.07
C LEU A 237 -8.87 -4.59 -5.98
N LEU A 238 -10.17 -4.36 -5.79
CA LEU A 238 -10.88 -3.30 -6.48
C LEU A 238 -10.47 -1.94 -5.92
N LEU A 239 -10.20 -0.98 -6.79
CA LEU A 239 -9.79 0.37 -6.46
C LEU A 239 -10.97 1.33 -6.51
N VAL A 240 -10.93 2.34 -5.65
CA VAL A 240 -11.81 3.50 -5.76
C VAL A 240 -11.11 4.50 -6.67
N ILE A 241 -11.65 4.71 -7.87
CA ILE A 241 -11.08 5.65 -8.84
C ILE A 241 -12.05 6.81 -9.04
N GLU A 242 -11.53 8.04 -8.98
CA GLU A 242 -12.24 9.24 -9.41
C GLU A 242 -12.05 9.45 -10.91
N THR A 243 -13.15 9.57 -11.64
CA THR A 243 -13.17 9.82 -13.08
C THR A 243 -12.91 11.31 -13.38
N PRO A 244 -12.58 11.67 -14.63
CA PRO A 244 -12.51 13.09 -15.03
C PRO A 244 -13.80 13.88 -14.81
N SER A 245 -14.96 13.20 -14.77
CA SER A 245 -16.27 13.78 -14.45
C SER A 245 -16.52 13.95 -12.93
N LYS A 246 -15.55 13.62 -12.07
CA LYS A 246 -15.67 13.58 -10.60
C LYS A 246 -16.66 12.55 -10.07
N GLU A 247 -16.90 11.51 -10.85
CA GLU A 247 -17.65 10.34 -10.41
C GLU A 247 -16.67 9.33 -9.82
N PHE A 248 -17.14 8.50 -8.89
CA PHE A 248 -16.30 7.48 -8.29
C PHE A 248 -16.75 6.10 -8.72
N LEU A 249 -15.79 5.26 -9.12
CA LEU A 249 -16.02 3.90 -9.55
C LEU A 249 -15.25 2.93 -8.65
N LEU A 250 -15.79 1.72 -8.51
CA LEU A 250 -15.12 0.58 -7.91
C LEU A 250 -14.72 -0.39 -9.03
N CYS A 251 -13.43 -0.55 -9.29
CA CYS A 251 -12.92 -1.27 -10.47
C CYS A 251 -11.70 -2.14 -10.19
#